data_AF-A0A2M8L189-F1
#
_entry.id   AF-A0A2M8L189-F1
#
_cell.length_a   1.000
_cell.length_b   1.000
_cell.length_c   1.000
_cell.angle_alpha   90.00
_cell.angle_beta   90.00
_cell.angle_gamma   90.00
#
_symmetry.space_group_name_H-M   'P 1'
#
loop_
_entity.id
_entity.type
_entity.pdbx_description
1 polymer ?
#
loop_
_entity_poly.entity_id
_entity_poly.type
_entity_poly.pdbx_seq_one_letter_code
_entity_poly.pdbx_strand_id
1 'polypeptide(L)' 'NIRDYCNVIQLVVLTNLEGINSDLINQQIPQSERLLKLNKIAIFQIKSLIGNSSIKKLEQNI' A
#
# COMPACT_ATOMS: atom_id res chain seq x y z
N ASN A 1 4.09 15.39 4.48
CA ASN A 1 4.34 13.95 4.24
C ASN A 1 3.59 13.56 2.96
N ILE A 2 4.06 12.63 2.13
CA ILE A 2 3.32 12.20 0.93
C ILE A 2 1.90 11.69 1.28
N ARG A 3 1.75 11.15 2.49
CA ARG A 3 0.46 10.74 3.08
C ARG A 3 -0.58 11.84 3.15
N ASP A 4 -0.18 13.09 3.32
CA ASP A 4 -1.10 14.21 3.47
C ASP A 4 -1.86 14.51 2.16
N TYR A 5 -1.37 13.98 1.03
CA TYR A 5 -1.97 14.11 -0.29
C TYR A 5 -2.63 12.81 -0.78
N CYS A 6 -2.66 11.77 0.04
CA CYS A 6 -3.18 10.46 -0.33
C CYS A 6 -4.67 10.34 0.05
N ASN A 7 -5.45 9.73 -0.84
CA ASN A 7 -6.80 9.28 -0.47
C ASN A 7 -6.75 8.06 0.47
N VAL A 8 -7.91 7.67 1.01
CA VAL A 8 -8.02 6.57 1.98
C VAL A 8 -7.43 5.27 1.44
N ILE A 9 -7.70 4.93 0.18
CA ILE A 9 -7.16 3.73 -0.47
C ILE A 9 -5.64 3.77 -0.51
N GLN A 10 -5.07 4.90 -0.95
CA GLN A 10 -3.63 5.09 -1.03
C GLN A 10 -2.98 5.02 0.35
N LEU A 11 -3.62 5.59 1.39
CA LEU A 11 -3.12 5.51 2.77
C LEU A 11 -3.09 4.07 3.31
N VAL A 12 -4.13 3.28 3.04
CA VAL A 12 -4.18 1.86 3.42
C VAL A 12 -3.06 1.09 2.74
N VAL A 13 -2.89 1.28 1.43
CA VAL A 13 -1.84 0.62 0.65
C VAL A 13 -0.46 1.02 1.16
N LEU A 14 -0.20 2.31 1.38
CA LEU A 14 1.08 2.80 1.91
C LEU A 14 1.40 2.22 3.28
N THR A 15 0.42 2.20 4.20
CA THR A 15 0.60 1.64 5.54
C THR A 15 0.97 0.15 5.49
N ASN A 16 0.35 -0.61 4.59
CA ASN A 16 0.68 -2.02 4.42
C ASN A 16 2.07 -2.21 3.78
N LEU A 17 2.40 -1.40 2.77
CA LEU A 17 3.72 -1.46 2.11
C LEU A 17 4.86 -1.13 3.07
N GLU A 18 4.66 -0.25 4.06
CA GLU A 18 5.66 0.04 5.08
C GLU A 18 5.94 -1.16 6.00
N GLY A 19 4.89 -1.87 6.42
CA GLY A 19 5.03 -3.11 7.18
C GLY A 19 5.80 -4.16 6.39
N ILE A 20 5.37 -4.41 5.15
CA ILE A 20 6.04 -5.38 4.25
C ILE A 20 7.48 -4.98 3.99
N ASN A 21 7.76 -3.70 3.72
CA ASN A 21 9.13 -3.23 3.48
C ASN A 21 10.00 -3.44 4.72
N SER A 22 9.47 -3.22 5.93
CA SER A 22 10.18 -3.47 7.18
C SER A 22 10.56 -4.95 7.33
N ASP A 23 9.63 -5.86 7.05
CA ASP A 23 9.90 -7.30 7.08
C ASP A 23 10.94 -7.72 6.03
N LEU A 24 10.87 -7.15 4.83
CA LEU A 24 11.84 -7.43 3.76
C LEU A 24 13.24 -6.87 4.08
N ILE A 25 13.32 -5.74 4.80
CA ILE A 25 14.58 -5.21 5.34
C ILE A 25 15.15 -6.18 6.39
N ASN A 26 14.32 -6.66 7.32
CA ASN A 26 14.74 -7.64 8.34
C ASN A 26 15.25 -8.95 7.72
N GLN A 27 14.69 -9.34 6.58
CA GLN A 27 15.13 -10.50 5.78
C GLN A 27 16.39 -10.24 4.93
N GLN A 28 17.00 -9.06 5.02
CA GLN A 28 18.19 -8.68 4.25
C GLN A 28 18.00 -8.74 2.73
N ILE A 29 16.76 -8.61 2.24
CA ILE A 29 16.48 -8.60 0.81
C ILE A 29 17.05 -7.31 0.19
N PRO A 30 17.81 -7.37 -0.93
CA PRO A 30 18.36 -6.19 -1.59
C PRO A 30 17.30 -5.16 -1.96
N GLN A 31 17.62 -3.87 -1.83
CA GLN A 31 16.67 -2.78 -2.07
C GLN A 31 16.03 -2.84 -3.47
N SER A 32 16.81 -3.18 -4.50
CA SER A 32 16.33 -3.30 -5.89
C SER A 32 15.22 -4.37 -6.01
N GLU A 33 15.40 -5.51 -5.34
CA GLU A 33 14.40 -6.58 -5.31
C GLU A 33 13.18 -6.19 -4.48
N ARG A 34 13.38 -5.55 -3.32
CA ARG A 34 12.28 -5.03 -2.49
C ARG A 34 11.40 -4.06 -3.27
N LEU A 35 12.01 -3.12 -4.02
CA LEU A 35 11.28 -2.15 -4.82
C LEU A 35 10.39 -2.82 -5.87
N LEU A 36 10.91 -3.83 -6.58
CA LEU A 36 10.12 -4.60 -7.55
C LEU A 36 8.95 -5.33 -6.88
N LYS A 37 9.18 -5.92 -5.70
CA LYS A 37 8.16 -6.65 -4.94
C LYS A 37 7.08 -5.71 -4.40
N LEU A 38 7.47 -4.60 -3.79
CA LEU A 38 6.56 -3.58 -3.26
C LEU A 38 5.72 -2.96 -4.38
N ASN A 39 6.30 -2.66 -5.55
CA ASN A 39 5.55 -2.13 -6.69
C ASN A 39 4.46 -3.11 -7.17
N LYS A 40 4.79 -4.40 -7.31
CA LYS A 40 3.82 -5.44 -7.68
C LYS A 40 2.68 -5.54 -6.67
N ILE A 41 3.01 -5.53 -5.37
CA ILE A 41 2.04 -5.59 -4.28
C ILE A 41 1.14 -4.34 -4.30
N ALA A 42 1.72 -3.15 -4.47
CA ALA A 42 0.97 -1.90 -4.52
C ALA A 42 -0.06 -1.90 -5.66
N ILE A 43 0.35 -2.30 -6.87
CA ILE A 43 -0.54 -2.38 -8.04
C ILE A 43 -1.68 -3.38 -7.78
N PHE A 44 -1.37 -4.53 -7.21
CA PHE A 44 -2.37 -5.55 -6.88
C PHE A 44 -3.40 -5.04 -5.87
N GLN A 45 -2.93 -4.40 -4.80
CA GLN A 45 -3.79 -3.88 -3.74
C GLN A 45 -4.67 -2.75 -4.26
N ILE A 46 -4.11 -1.75 -4.95
CA ILE A 46 -4.91 -0.66 -5.54
C ILE A 46 -6.01 -1.21 -6.45
N LYS A 47 -5.69 -2.14 -7.36
CA LYS A 47 -6.69 -2.78 -8.25
C LYS A 47 -7.79 -3.52 -7.47
N SER A 48 -7.42 -4.25 -6.43
CA SER A 48 -8.36 -5.02 -5.60
C SER A 48 -9.29 -4.11 -4.77
N LEU A 49 -8.80 -2.93 -4.37
CA LEU A 49 -9.55 -2.00 -3.52
C LEU A 49 -10.49 -1.09 -4.33
N ILE A 50 -10.11 -0.68 -5.55
CA ILE A 50 -10.94 0.18 -6.42
C ILE A 50 -12.28 -0.49 -6.80
N GLY A 51 -12.32 -1.82 -6.91
CA GLY A 51 -13.53 -2.57 -7.23
C GLY A 51 -14.45 -2.86 -6.05
N ASN A 52 -14.03 -2.55 -4.81
CA ASN A 52 -14.74 -2.99 -3.61
C ASN A 52 -15.69 -1.90 -3.07
N SER A 53 -17.00 -2.17 -3.11
CA SER A 53 -18.05 -1.25 -2.67
C SER A 53 -17.99 -0.90 -1.17
N SER A 54 -17.39 -1.75 -0.35
CA SER A 54 -17.20 -1.50 1.08
C SER A 54 -16.20 -0.39 1.37
N ILE A 55 -15.25 -0.15 0.46
CA ILE A 55 -14.22 0.88 0.63
C ILE A 55 -14.75 2.27 0.33
N LYS A 56 -15.67 2.41 -0.60
CA LYS A 56 -16.40 3.67 -0.82
C LYS A 56 -17.12 4.16 0.45
N LYS A 57 -17.53 3.25 1.34
CA LYS A 57 -18.14 3.62 2.62
C LYS A 57 -17.13 4.16 3.63
N LEU A 58 -15.86 3.75 3.57
CA LEU A 58 -14.80 4.29 4.42
C LEU A 58 -14.45 5.73 4.01
N GLU A 59 -14.49 6.04 2.71
CA GLU A 59 -14.28 7.42 2.22
C GLU A 59 -15.38 8.40 2.65
N GLN A 60 -16.57 7.91 3.02
CA GLN A 60 -17.70 8.75 3.45
C GLN A 60 -17.73 9.03 4.97
N ASN A 61 -16.86 8.38 5.75
CA ASN A 61 -16.86 8.46 7.22
C ASN A 61 -15.57 9.08 7.79
N ILE A 62 -14.78 9.76 6.96
CA ILE A 62 -13.53 10.44 7.33
C ILE A 62 -13.62 11.90 6.93
#